data_AF-A0A2V5IH35-F1
#
_entry.id   AF-A0A2V5IH35-F1
#
_cell.length_a   1.000
_cell.length_b   1.000
_cell.length_c   1.000
_cell.angle_alpha   90.00
_cell.angle_beta   90.00
_cell.angle_gamma   90.00
#
_symmetry.space_group_name_H-M   'P 1'
#
loop_
_entity.id
_entity.type
_entity.pdbx_description
1 polymer ?
#
loop_
_entity_poly.entity_id
_entity_poly.type
_entity_poly.pdbx_seq_one_letter_code
_entity_poly.pdbx_strand_id
1 'polypeptide(L)'
;MTTDKNIFSDNTYPGGVGYVTTDFPVTGLSRVVRHITGHDAQGQSVFLATDNGDHHRVLGEQQAIGNIIYSTNQSPVELNDDVDIKYARENE
;
A
#
# COMPACT_ATOMS: atom_id res chain seq x y z
N MET A 1 35.29 -33.83 17.79
CA MET A 1 34.00 -34.19 17.19
C MET A 1 32.97 -34.20 18.30
N THR A 2 32.29 -33.07 18.49
CA THR A 2 31.12 -32.99 19.37
C THR A 2 30.07 -32.25 18.56
N THR A 3 29.06 -33.01 18.17
CA THR A 3 28.06 -32.68 17.16
C THR A 3 27.13 -31.58 17.67
N ASP A 4 26.93 -30.55 16.84
CA ASP A 4 25.92 -29.51 17.04
C ASP A 4 24.53 -30.13 17.22
N LYS A 5 24.10 -30.21 18.48
CA LYS A 5 22.71 -30.48 18.85
C LYS A 5 21.99 -29.14 18.99
N ASN A 6 21.57 -28.56 17.88
CA ASN A 6 20.35 -27.73 17.74
C ASN A 6 20.24 -27.17 16.32
N ILE A 7 20.28 -28.03 15.30
CA ILE A 7 20.06 -27.60 13.92
C ILE A 7 18.55 -27.61 13.56
N PHE A 8 17.71 -28.30 14.35
CA PHE A 8 16.28 -28.40 14.07
C PHE A 8 15.45 -28.47 15.36
N SER A 9 15.35 -27.36 16.11
CA SER A 9 14.13 -27.16 16.90
C SER A 9 13.09 -26.61 15.96
N ASP A 10 12.08 -27.44 15.68
CA ASP A 10 10.80 -27.12 15.06
C ASP A 10 10.30 -25.70 15.42
N ASN A 11 10.71 -24.73 14.61
CA ASN A 11 9.89 -23.57 14.34
C ASN A 11 9.19 -23.89 13.04
N THR A 12 7.98 -24.43 13.16
CA THR A 12 6.96 -24.27 12.13
C THR A 12 6.83 -22.77 11.86
N TYR A 13 7.65 -22.22 10.95
CA TYR A 13 7.48 -20.86 10.47
C TYR A 13 6.25 -20.93 9.56
N PRO A 14 5.08 -20.39 9.96
CA PRO A 14 3.97 -20.29 9.03
C PRO A 14 4.49 -19.45 7.86
N GLY A 15 4.47 -20.02 6.65
CA GLY A 15 5.28 -19.51 5.53
C GLY A 15 5.25 -17.98 5.41
N GLY A 16 6.42 -17.36 5.32
CA GLY A 16 6.55 -15.94 4.98
C GLY A 16 6.56 -14.91 6.13
N VAL A 17 6.54 -15.29 7.41
CA VAL A 17 6.66 -14.32 8.54
C VAL A 17 7.99 -13.57 8.51
N GLY A 18 7.94 -12.24 8.60
CA GLY A 18 9.14 -11.39 8.68
C GLY A 18 9.87 -11.16 7.35
N TYR A 19 9.30 -11.56 6.21
CA TYR A 19 10.00 -11.50 4.92
C TYR A 19 9.89 -10.16 4.19
N VAL A 20 8.92 -9.31 4.56
CA VAL A 20 8.70 -8.03 3.87
C VAL A 20 9.39 -6.90 4.63
N THR A 21 10.28 -6.17 3.94
CA THR A 21 10.85 -4.90 4.44
C THR A 21 9.81 -3.78 4.33
N THR A 22 9.93 -2.72 5.15
CA THR A 22 9.00 -1.56 5.12
C THR A 22 9.13 -0.69 3.86
N ASP A 23 9.96 -1.07 2.89
CA ASP A 23 10.10 -0.35 1.63
C ASP A 23 8.89 -0.61 0.72
N PHE A 24 8.44 0.43 0.01
CA PHE A 24 7.30 0.32 -0.88
C PHE A 24 7.60 0.85 -2.31
N PRO A 25 7.43 0.02 -3.36
CA PRO A 25 7.07 -1.41 -3.30
C PRO A 25 8.22 -2.25 -2.71
N VAL A 26 7.90 -3.48 -2.27
CA VAL A 26 8.90 -4.45 -1.81
C VAL A 26 9.97 -4.66 -2.87
N THR A 27 11.24 -4.74 -2.46
CA THR A 27 12.37 -4.91 -3.37
C THR A 27 12.14 -6.06 -4.35
N GLY A 28 12.40 -5.81 -5.63
CA GLY A 28 12.22 -6.77 -6.71
C GLY A 28 10.83 -6.74 -7.36
N LEU A 29 9.87 -6.01 -6.78
CA LEU A 29 8.59 -5.71 -7.42
C LEU A 29 8.66 -4.41 -8.22
N SER A 30 7.88 -4.37 -9.30
CA SER A 30 7.72 -3.17 -10.12
C SER A 30 7.09 -2.04 -9.31
N ARG A 31 7.51 -0.81 -9.62
CA ARG A 31 6.84 0.40 -9.11
C ARG A 31 5.38 0.42 -9.54
N VAL A 32 4.47 0.62 -8.59
CA VAL A 32 3.09 1.02 -8.87
C VAL A 32 3.10 2.51 -9.16
N VAL A 33 2.38 2.95 -10.19
CA VAL A 33 2.19 4.36 -10.52
C VAL A 33 0.70 4.62 -10.56
N ARG A 34 0.23 5.54 -9.72
CA ARG A 34 -1.17 5.97 -9.68
C ARG A 34 -1.25 7.37 -10.27
N HIS A 35 -2.16 7.54 -11.21
CA HIS A 35 -2.50 8.85 -11.77
C HIS A 35 -3.92 9.20 -11.33
N ILE A 36 -4.07 10.29 -10.58
CA ILE A 36 -5.38 10.79 -10.15
C ILE A 36 -5.79 11.91 -11.10
N THR A 37 -7.00 11.82 -11.64
CA THR A 37 -7.59 12.83 -12.52
C THR A 37 -8.79 13.47 -11.86
N GLY A 38 -9.07 14.73 -12.19
CA GLY A 38 -10.27 15.45 -11.77
C GLY A 38 -10.52 16.64 -12.68
N HIS A 39 -11.15 17.68 -12.16
CA HIS A 39 -11.48 18.89 -12.92
C HIS A 39 -10.82 20.12 -12.32
N ASP A 40 -10.33 21.03 -13.17
CA ASP A 40 -9.88 22.35 -12.74
C ASP A 40 -11.06 23.31 -12.50
N ALA A 41 -10.76 24.55 -12.13
CA ALA A 41 -11.77 25.59 -11.89
C ALA A 41 -12.61 25.96 -13.13
N GLN A 42 -12.19 25.54 -14.32
CA GLN A 42 -12.88 25.73 -15.61
C GLN A 42 -13.66 24.47 -16.02
N GLY A 43 -13.68 23.43 -15.18
CA GLY A 43 -14.34 22.15 -15.46
C GLY A 43 -13.59 21.28 -16.46
N GLN A 44 -12.32 21.57 -16.76
CA GLN A 44 -11.53 20.78 -17.70
C GLN A 44 -10.88 19.60 -17.00
N SER A 45 -10.80 18.46 -17.67
CA SER A 45 -10.14 17.27 -17.11
C SER A 45 -8.63 17.48 -17.01
N VAL A 46 -8.07 17.28 -15.81
CA VAL A 46 -6.65 17.47 -15.50
C VAL A 46 -6.10 16.33 -14.65
N PHE A 47 -4.78 16.16 -14.62
CA PHE A 47 -4.09 15.30 -13.64
C PHE A 47 -3.90 16.08 -12.34
N LEU A 48 -4.46 15.55 -11.25
CA LEU A 48 -4.36 16.13 -9.91
C LEU A 48 -3.10 15.66 -9.18
N ALA A 49 -2.74 14.38 -9.34
CA ALA A 49 -1.57 13.79 -8.69
C ALA A 49 -0.99 12.64 -9.51
N THR A 50 0.30 12.40 -9.36
CA THR A 50 0.98 11.17 -9.81
C THR A 50 1.90 10.69 -8.69
N ASP A 51 1.59 9.53 -8.13
CA ASP A 51 2.30 8.95 -6.99
C ASP A 51 2.54 7.45 -7.17
N ASN A 52 3.09 6.78 -6.17
CA ASN A 52 3.32 5.33 -6.17
C ASN A 52 2.27 4.54 -5.36
N GLY A 53 1.18 5.18 -4.94
CA GLY A 53 0.33 4.75 -3.84
C GLY A 53 0.79 5.43 -2.55
N ASP A 54 0.18 6.57 -2.22
CA ASP A 54 0.50 7.35 -1.01
C ASP A 54 0.31 6.51 0.27
N HIS A 55 -0.60 5.54 0.24
CA HIS A 55 -1.00 4.75 1.40
C HIS A 55 -0.69 3.27 1.20
N HIS A 56 0.08 2.73 2.12
CA HIS A 56 0.41 1.32 2.17
C HIS A 56 0.43 0.84 3.63
N ARG A 57 0.01 -0.40 3.85
CA ARG A 57 -0.08 -0.99 5.18
C ARG A 57 0.60 -2.34 5.22
N VAL A 58 1.46 -2.57 6.21
CA VAL A 58 2.02 -3.89 6.50
C VAL A 58 0.91 -4.79 7.05
N LEU A 59 0.77 -6.00 6.50
CA LEU A 59 -0.25 -6.98 6.85
C LEU A 59 0.40 -8.19 7.52
N GLY A 60 -0.32 -8.74 8.51
CA GLY A 60 0.15 -9.87 9.31
C GLY A 60 1.44 -9.56 10.07
N GLU A 61 2.24 -10.59 10.34
CA GLU A 61 3.56 -10.46 10.96
C GLU A 61 4.63 -10.14 9.90
N GLN A 62 4.51 -9.00 9.21
CA GLN A 62 5.41 -8.59 8.12
C GLN A 62 5.46 -9.59 6.96
N GLN A 63 4.29 -10.14 6.63
CA GLN A 63 4.15 -11.15 5.57
C GLN A 63 3.80 -10.51 4.23
N ALA A 64 3.17 -9.33 4.24
CA ALA A 64 2.75 -8.62 3.05
C ALA A 64 2.68 -7.10 3.29
N ILE A 65 2.69 -6.33 2.22
CA ILE A 65 2.26 -4.92 2.21
C ILE A 65 1.06 -4.80 1.28
N GLY A 66 -0.04 -4.28 1.80
CA GLY A 66 -1.22 -3.88 1.01
C GLY A 66 -1.07 -2.45 0.52
N ASN A 67 -1.23 -2.24 -0.79
CA ASN A 67 -1.31 -0.91 -1.39
C ASN A 67 -2.78 -0.47 -1.49
N ILE A 68 -3.13 0.65 -0.87
CA ILE A 68 -4.48 1.20 -0.90
C ILE A 68 -4.55 2.20 -2.06
N ILE A 69 -5.10 1.75 -3.20
CA ILE A 69 -5.12 2.55 -4.44
C ILE A 69 -6.11 3.72 -4.35
N TYR A 70 -7.24 3.55 -3.67
CA TYR A 70 -8.24 4.59 -3.48
C TYR A 70 -9.19 4.23 -2.32
N SER A 71 -9.64 5.22 -1.57
CA SER A 71 -10.70 5.11 -0.57
C SER A 71 -11.68 6.27 -0.70
N THR A 72 -12.92 6.05 -0.31
CA THR A 72 -13.96 7.08 -0.28
C THR A 72 -14.55 7.13 1.11
N ASN A 73 -15.00 8.32 1.52
CA ASN A 73 -15.68 8.50 2.80
C ASN A 73 -17.07 7.84 2.81
N GLN A 74 -17.66 7.65 1.63
CA GLN A 74 -19.04 7.17 1.48
C GLN A 74 -19.28 6.46 0.14
N SER A 75 -20.48 5.90 0.01
CA SER A 75 -21.02 5.36 -1.23
C SER A 75 -22.46 5.87 -1.43
N PRO A 76 -22.78 6.56 -2.54
CA PRO A 76 -21.93 6.82 -3.71
C PRO A 76 -20.75 7.76 -3.43
N VAL A 77 -19.69 7.65 -4.24
CA VAL A 77 -18.49 8.51 -4.19
C VAL A 77 -18.83 9.98 -4.47
N GLU A 78 -18.17 10.91 -3.76
CA GLU A 78 -18.21 12.34 -4.02
C GLU A 78 -16.98 12.77 -4.85
N LEU A 79 -17.24 13.13 -6.11
CA LEU A 79 -16.20 13.51 -7.08
C LEU A 79 -16.10 15.04 -7.25
N ASN A 80 -16.99 15.81 -6.64
CA ASN A 80 -16.89 17.27 -6.68
C ASN A 80 -15.86 17.76 -5.69
N ASP A 81 -15.18 18.85 -6.06
CA ASP A 81 -14.20 19.57 -5.24
C ASP A 81 -13.11 18.68 -4.61
N ASP A 82 -12.85 17.52 -5.23
CA ASP A 82 -11.88 16.51 -4.78
C ASP A 82 -12.12 16.04 -3.33
N VAL A 83 -13.37 16.05 -2.86
CA VAL A 83 -13.70 15.76 -1.45
C VAL A 83 -13.17 14.40 -1.01
N ASP A 84 -13.47 13.32 -1.75
CA ASP A 84 -13.01 11.98 -1.38
C ASP A 84 -11.50 11.80 -1.59
N ILE A 85 -10.88 12.51 -2.54
CA ILE A 85 -9.42 12.48 -2.75
C ILE A 85 -8.69 13.10 -1.55
N LYS A 86 -9.20 14.22 -1.03
CA LYS A 86 -8.65 14.87 0.17
C LYS A 86 -8.86 13.99 1.39
N TYR A 87 -10.04 13.42 1.55
CA TYR A 87 -10.34 12.49 2.64
C TYR A 87 -9.41 11.28 2.63
N ALA A 88 -9.23 10.61 1.48
CA ALA A 88 -8.35 9.46 1.33
C ALA A 88 -6.92 9.78 1.78
N ARG A 89 -6.41 10.97 1.40
CA ARG A 89 -5.07 11.42 1.75
C ARG A 89 -4.85 11.62 3.26
N GLU A 90 -5.90 11.99 3.98
CA GLU A 90 -5.83 12.32 5.40
C GLU A 90 -6.11 11.12 6.32
N ASN A 91 -6.76 10.06 5.81
CA ASN A 91 -7.32 8.99 6.65
C ASN A 91 -6.77 7.59 6.38
N GLU A 92 -5.96 7.39 5.34
CA GLU A 92 -5.28 6.12 5.04
C GLU A 92 -3.78 6.15 5.36
#